data_AF-A0A0K0XHH7-F1
#
_entry.id   AF-A0A0K0XHH7-F1
#
_cell.length_a   1.000
_cell.length_b   1.000
_cell.length_c   1.000
_cell.angle_alpha   90.00
_cell.angle_beta   90.00
_cell.angle_gamma   90.00
#
_symmetry.space_group_name_H-M   'P 1'
#
loop_
_entity.id
_entity.type
_entity.pdbx_description
1 polymer ?
#
loop_
_entity_poly.entity_id
_entity_poly.type
_entity_poly.pdbx_seq_one_letter_code
_entity_poly.pdbx_strand_id
1 'polypeptide(L)'
;MTDAVKPARPARVELSDREQEILIAWLKSDSKIEVGKALHLAPGTVRTYLQRIRDKYERAGRPARTKAALVARAIQDGYVDVDDL
;
A
#
# COMPACT_ATOMS: atom_id res chain seq x y z
N MET A 1 4.73 21.88 33.41
CA MET A 1 5.29 20.60 32.93
C MET A 1 4.36 20.11 31.84
N THR A 2 4.69 20.41 30.58
CA THR A 2 3.82 20.18 29.41
C THR A 2 3.67 18.68 29.15
N ASP A 3 2.45 18.18 29.28
CA ASP A 3 2.06 16.87 28.76
C ASP A 3 2.17 16.93 27.23
N ALA A 4 3.19 16.28 26.67
CA ALA A 4 3.34 16.17 25.23
C ALA A 4 2.33 15.11 24.76
N VAL A 5 1.17 15.56 24.27
CA VAL A 5 0.25 14.71 23.51
C VAL A 5 1.04 14.05 22.39
N LYS A 6 1.31 12.74 22.53
CA LYS A 6 1.77 11.92 21.41
C LYS A 6 0.69 12.06 20.32
N PRO A 7 1.04 12.48 19.09
CA PRO A 7 0.04 12.56 18.04
C PRO A 7 -0.56 11.17 17.88
N ALA A 8 -1.90 11.10 17.92
CA ALA A 8 -2.62 9.87 17.61
C ALA A 8 -2.12 9.39 16.25
N ARG A 9 -1.67 8.13 16.17
CA ARG A 9 -1.29 7.54 14.88
C ARG A 9 -2.46 7.75 13.92
N PRO A 10 -2.22 8.25 12.70
CA PRO A 10 -3.29 8.40 11.73
C PRO A 10 -3.97 7.03 11.55
N ALA A 11 -5.30 7.03 11.47
CA ALA A 11 -6.07 5.81 11.30
C ALA A 11 -5.57 5.03 10.07
N ARG A 12 -5.50 3.71 10.23
CA ARG A 12 -5.15 2.77 9.16
C ARG A 12 -6.10 2.97 7.98
N VAL A 13 -5.54 2.99 6.75
CA VAL A 13 -6.36 3.02 5.54
C VAL A 13 -6.80 1.60 5.24
N GLU A 14 -8.09 1.32 5.32
CA GLU A 14 -8.65 -0.02 5.08
C GLU A 14 -8.65 -0.39 3.59
N LEU A 15 -7.87 -1.42 3.26
CA LEU A 15 -7.78 -2.05 1.94
C LEU A 15 -8.57 -3.36 1.94
N SER A 16 -9.26 -3.65 0.84
CA SER A 16 -9.90 -4.96 0.69
C SER A 16 -8.84 -6.06 0.57
N ASP A 17 -9.20 -7.31 0.84
CA ASP A 17 -8.28 -8.44 0.75
C ASP A 17 -7.54 -8.50 -0.60
N ARG A 18 -8.27 -8.24 -1.70
CA ARG A 18 -7.66 -8.21 -3.04
C ARG A 18 -6.73 -7.02 -3.25
N GLU A 19 -7.03 -5.86 -2.66
CA GLU A 19 -6.11 -4.72 -2.69
C GLU A 19 -4.85 -5.00 -1.87
N GLN A 20 -4.97 -5.64 -0.70
CA GLN A 20 -3.84 -6.04 0.13
C GLN A 20 -2.93 -7.02 -0.61
N GLU A 21 -3.51 -8.09 -1.18
CA GLU A 21 -2.78 -9.09 -1.95
C GLU A 21 -2.01 -8.47 -3.13
N ILE A 22 -2.67 -7.59 -3.90
CA ILE A 22 -2.02 -6.89 -5.02
C ILE A 22 -0.95 -5.91 -4.53
N LEU A 23 -1.18 -5.21 -3.42
CA LEU A 23 -0.20 -4.32 -2.82
C LEU A 23 1.05 -5.11 -2.46
N ILE A 24 0.91 -6.18 -1.67
CA ILE A 24 2.02 -7.02 -1.21
C ILE A 24 2.80 -7.60 -2.40
N ALA A 25 2.10 -8.17 -3.39
CA ALA A 25 2.74 -8.68 -4.60
C ALA A 25 3.50 -7.59 -5.37
N TRP A 26 2.94 -6.38 -5.46
CA TRP A 26 3.60 -5.24 -6.09
C TRP A 26 4.83 -4.77 -5.31
N LEU A 27 4.82 -4.81 -3.97
CA LEU A 27 5.98 -4.43 -3.18
C LEU A 27 7.17 -5.37 -3.44
N LYS A 28 6.90 -6.66 -3.64
CA LYS A 28 7.88 -7.73 -3.87
C LYS A 28 8.34 -7.91 -5.32
N SER A 29 7.83 -7.12 -6.26
CA SER A 29 8.08 -7.31 -7.71
C SER A 29 8.57 -6.05 -8.41
N ASP A 30 9.40 -6.21 -9.43
CA ASP A 30 9.96 -5.09 -10.19
C ASP A 30 9.03 -4.61 -11.32
N SER A 31 8.00 -5.38 -11.68
CA SER A 31 7.10 -5.02 -12.77
C SER A 31 5.63 -5.43 -12.57
N LYS A 32 4.71 -4.69 -13.18
CA LYS A 32 3.27 -5.04 -13.15
C LYS A 32 2.97 -6.32 -13.92
N ILE A 33 3.86 -6.72 -14.83
CA ILE A 33 3.75 -7.95 -15.60
C ILE A 33 3.98 -9.15 -14.69
N GLU A 34 5.00 -9.11 -13.84
CA GLU A 34 5.29 -10.15 -12.86
C GLU A 34 4.17 -10.30 -11.83
N VAL A 35 3.67 -9.19 -11.27
CA VAL A 35 2.48 -9.23 -10.40
C VAL A 35 1.28 -9.85 -11.12
N GLY A 36 1.07 -9.47 -12.38
CA GLY A 36 0.02 -10.04 -13.22
C GLY A 36 0.16 -11.55 -13.38
N LYS A 37 1.37 -12.05 -13.64
CA LYS A 37 1.64 -13.49 -13.71
C LYS A 37 1.39 -14.19 -12.38
N ALA A 38 1.90 -13.63 -11.27
CA ALA A 38 1.78 -14.21 -9.94
C ALA A 38 0.32 -14.32 -9.46
N LEU A 39 -0.52 -13.33 -9.81
CA LEU A 39 -1.91 -13.26 -9.35
C LEU A 39 -2.93 -13.65 -10.43
N HIS A 40 -2.48 -14.18 -11.57
CA HIS A 40 -3.30 -14.50 -12.74
C HIS A 40 -4.18 -13.32 -13.21
N LEU A 41 -3.59 -12.12 -13.27
CA LEU A 41 -4.23 -10.87 -13.68
C LEU A 41 -3.58 -10.29 -14.94
N ALA A 42 -4.39 -9.58 -15.73
CA ALA A 42 -3.85 -8.68 -16.75
C ALA A 42 -3.05 -7.53 -16.10
N PRO A 43 -1.93 -7.06 -16.68
CA PRO A 43 -1.16 -5.94 -16.15
C PRO A 43 -1.98 -4.64 -16.00
N GLY A 44 -2.98 -4.44 -16.86
CA GLY A 44 -3.93 -3.34 -16.76
C GLY A 44 -4.79 -3.39 -15.48
N THR A 45 -5.19 -4.59 -15.07
CA THR A 45 -5.93 -4.80 -13.82
C THR A 45 -5.06 -4.45 -12.62
N VAL A 46 -3.80 -4.88 -12.61
CA VAL A 46 -2.83 -4.51 -11.56
C VAL A 46 -2.69 -2.99 -11.47
N ARG A 47 -2.56 -2.29 -12.60
CA ARG A 47 -2.51 -0.82 -12.64
C ARG A 47 -3.76 -0.18 -12.01
N THR A 48 -4.95 -0.68 -12.35
CA THR A 48 -6.21 -0.17 -11.80
C THR A 48 -6.28 -0.33 -10.29
N TYR A 49 -5.90 -1.49 -9.76
CA TYR A 49 -5.88 -1.70 -8.30
C TYR A 49 -4.85 -0.80 -7.61
N LEU A 50 -3.65 -0.66 -8.17
CA LEU A 50 -2.65 0.26 -7.62
C LEU A 50 -3.13 1.72 -7.63
N GLN A 51 -3.90 2.14 -8.63
CA GLN A 51 -4.51 3.47 -8.64
C GLN A 51 -5.54 3.61 -7.53
N ARG A 52 -6.44 2.63 -7.35
CA ARG A 52 -7.45 2.64 -6.27
C ARG A 52 -6.82 2.71 -4.88
N ILE A 53 -5.76 1.94 -4.65
CA ILE A 53 -5.00 1.96 -3.39
C ILE A 53 -4.41 3.36 -3.15
N ARG A 54 -3.81 3.97 -4.17
CA ARG A 54 -3.28 5.35 -4.08
C ARG A 54 -4.38 6.35 -3.79
N ASP A 55 -5.54 6.23 -4.42
CA ASP A 55 -6.67 7.12 -4.20
C ASP A 55 -7.20 7.01 -2.77
N LYS A 56 -7.23 5.80 -2.19
CA LYS A 56 -7.59 5.60 -0.77
C LYS A 56 -6.61 6.31 0.16
N TYR A 57 -5.31 6.18 -0.10
CA TYR A 57 -4.28 6.87 0.66
C TYR A 57 -4.34 8.40 0.49
N GLU A 58 -4.60 8.90 -0.72
CA GLU A 58 -4.77 10.33 -0.99
C GLU A 58 -5.97 10.90 -0.23
N ARG A 59 -7.12 10.20 -0.24
CA ARG A 59 -8.33 10.57 0.51
C ARG A 59 -8.12 10.60 2.01
N ALA A 60 -7.21 9.78 2.53
CA ALA A 60 -6.81 9.79 3.92
C ALA A 60 -5.73 10.84 4.25
N GLY A 61 -5.37 11.72 3.31
CA GLY A 61 -4.35 12.76 3.49
C GLY A 61 -2.92 12.21 3.54
N ARG A 62 -2.70 10.98 3.05
CA ARG A 62 -1.45 10.22 3.18
C ARG A 62 -0.93 9.76 1.81
N PRO A 63 -0.65 10.68 0.86
CA PRO A 63 -0.33 10.37 -0.54
C PRO A 63 0.77 9.30 -0.69
N ALA A 64 0.59 8.37 -1.65
CA ALA A 64 1.49 7.24 -1.91
C ALA A 64 1.84 7.08 -3.42
N ARG A 65 2.40 8.13 -4.02
CA ARG A 65 2.55 8.23 -5.49
C ARG A 65 3.64 7.32 -6.09
N THR A 66 4.60 6.87 -5.30
CA THR A 66 5.71 5.99 -5.74
C THR A 66 5.60 4.60 -5.11
N LYS A 67 6.37 3.62 -5.62
CA LYS A 67 6.48 2.29 -4.99
C LYS A 67 7.02 2.41 -3.56
N ALA A 68 8.09 3.20 -3.36
CA ALA A 68 8.65 3.46 -2.03
C ALA A 68 7.64 4.12 -1.07
N ALA A 69 6.82 5.05 -1.55
CA ALA A 69 5.77 5.64 -0.72
C ALA A 69 4.69 4.61 -0.33
N LEU A 70 4.33 3.69 -1.25
CA LEU A 70 3.43 2.57 -0.92
C LEU A 70 4.04 1.62 0.11
N VAL A 71 5.34 1.32 0.03
CA VAL A 71 6.05 0.55 1.06
C VAL A 71 5.91 1.22 2.43
N ALA A 72 6.26 2.51 2.52
CA ALA A 72 6.18 3.25 3.77
C ALA A 72 4.75 3.26 4.36
N ARG A 73 3.72 3.38 3.50
CA ARG A 73 2.33 3.31 3.97
C ARG A 73 1.92 1.90 4.40
N ALA A 74 2.32 0.88 3.66
CA ALA A 74 2.04 -0.50 3.99
C ALA A 74 2.62 -0.89 5.36
N ILE A 75 3.84 -0.46 5.67
CA ILE A 75 4.46 -0.65 7.00
C ILE A 75 3.70 0.13 8.08
N GLN A 76 3.40 1.41 7.85
CA GLN A 76 2.67 2.24 8.82
C GLN A 76 1.28 1.67 9.17
N ASP A 77 0.65 1.02 8.20
CA ASP A 77 -0.70 0.47 8.30
C ASP A 77 -0.70 -1.04 8.65
N GLY A 78 0.48 -1.64 8.83
CA GLY A 78 0.63 -3.04 9.24
C GLY A 78 0.23 -4.07 8.18
N TYR A 79 0.32 -3.72 6.90
CA TYR A 79 0.08 -4.65 5.78
C TYR A 79 1.30 -5.50 5.44
N VAL A 80 2.50 -5.01 5.76
CA VAL A 80 3.78 -5.71 5.63
C VAL A 80 4.69 -5.30 6.78
N ASP A 81 5.57 -6.20 7.19
CA ASP A 81 6.72 -5.86 8.01
C ASP A 81 7.91 -5.45 7.13
N VAL A 82 8.92 -4.80 7.72
CA VAL A 82 10.19 -4.53 7.05
C VAL A 82 10.88 -5.84 6.65
N ASP A 83 10.71 -6.89 7.47
CA ASP A 83 11.29 -8.21 7.21
C ASP A 83 10.64 -8.95 6.03
N ASP A 84 9.49 -8.48 5.53
CA ASP A 84 8.77 -9.08 4.40
C ASP A 84 9.24 -8.59 3.03
N LEU A 85 10.11 -7.56 2.97
CA LEU A 85 10.46 -6.81 1.75
C LEU A 85 11.70 -7.33 1.03
#